data_AF-A0A2J7ZQR9-F1
#
_entry.id   AF-A0A2J7ZQR9-F1
#
_cell.length_a   1.000
_cell.length_b   1.000
_cell.length_c   1.000
_cell.angle_alpha   90.00
_cell.angle_beta   90.00
_cell.angle_gamma   90.00
#
_symmetry.space_group_name_H-M   'P 1'
#
loop_
_entity.id
_entity.type
_entity.pdbx_description
1 polymer ?
#
loop_
_entity_poly.entity_id
_entity_poly.type
_entity_poly.pdbx_seq_one_letter_code
_entity_poly.pdbx_strand_id
1 'polypeptide(L)'
;MALLSEWTTCLLAVLLASFTPHLVFGAFVYYAAGGSGDPYHMSLNAFTTFLDDCLIADSDSQYCKRSDCDTIFIVCNFQPDKKSAEATVNMENAMMRYEFLEAIVRLAIAKYGKGQVTDDLPTAVAMMIEKNIIPHLVPGAVLNSNTFRNERLYNEE
;
A
#
# COMPACT_ATOMS: atom_id res chain seq x y z
N MET A 1 16.46 -1.49 11.36
CA MET A 1 16.62 -0.24 10.59
C MET A 1 17.34 -0.45 9.25
N ALA A 2 18.40 -1.27 9.15
CA ALA A 2 19.03 -1.61 7.86
C ALA A 2 18.13 -2.42 6.90
N LEU A 3 17.23 -3.25 7.44
CA LEU A 3 16.25 -3.99 6.65
C LEU A 3 15.08 -3.14 6.15
N LEU A 4 14.96 -1.86 6.48
CA LEU A 4 13.93 -1.00 5.88
C LEU A 4 14.44 -0.34 4.59
N SER A 5 15.75 -0.12 4.45
CA SER A 5 16.32 0.57 3.29
C SER A 5 16.31 -0.25 2.00
N GLU A 6 16.52 -1.57 2.08
CA GLU A 6 16.57 -2.41 0.88
C GLU A 6 15.18 -2.60 0.24
N TRP A 7 14.15 -2.78 1.07
CA TRP A 7 12.77 -3.01 0.62
C TRP A 7 12.12 -1.73 0.09
N THR A 8 12.37 -0.59 0.74
CA THR A 8 11.93 0.71 0.26
C THR A 8 12.60 1.09 -1.05
N THR A 9 13.89 0.77 -1.24
CA THR A 9 14.61 1.03 -2.49
C THR A 9 14.05 0.19 -3.64
N CYS A 10 13.77 -1.11 -3.41
CA CYS A 10 13.15 -1.98 -4.40
C CYS A 10 11.74 -1.49 -4.80
N LEU A 11 10.90 -1.17 -3.82
CA LEU A 11 9.55 -0.66 -4.08
C LEU A 11 9.58 0.68 -4.82
N LEU A 12 10.45 1.60 -4.41
CA LEU A 12 10.64 2.88 -5.12
C LEU A 12 11.11 2.64 -6.55
N ALA A 13 12.03 1.72 -6.79
CA ALA A 13 12.48 1.38 -8.14
C ALA A 13 11.34 0.85 -9.02
N VAL A 14 10.50 -0.07 -8.50
CA VAL A 14 9.34 -0.61 -9.24
C VAL A 14 8.28 0.47 -9.49
N LEU A 15 7.95 1.28 -8.49
CA LEU A 15 6.98 2.37 -8.62
C LEU A 15 7.46 3.44 -9.60
N LEU A 16 8.75 3.80 -9.58
CA LEU A 16 9.33 4.77 -10.51
C LEU A 16 9.43 4.21 -11.93
N ALA A 17 9.72 2.92 -12.10
CA ALA A 17 9.82 2.28 -13.40
C ALA A 17 8.46 2.07 -14.09
N SER A 18 7.39 1.90 -13.32
CA SER A 18 6.05 1.56 -13.84
C SER A 18 5.14 2.77 -14.10
N PHE A 19 5.58 4.01 -13.87
CA PHE A 19 4.78 5.25 -14.02
C PHE A 19 3.44 5.27 -13.24
N THR A 20 3.24 4.37 -12.28
CA THR A 20 2.00 4.25 -11.50
C THR A 20 2.04 4.74 -10.04
N PRO A 21 3.06 5.52 -9.57
CA PRO A 21 3.14 5.86 -8.15
C PRO A 21 1.90 6.63 -7.67
N HIS A 22 1.33 7.47 -8.55
CA HIS A 22 0.12 8.22 -8.27
C HIS A 22 -1.10 7.33 -7.95
N LEU A 23 -1.19 6.11 -8.50
CA LEU A 23 -2.29 5.18 -8.23
C LEU A 23 -2.16 4.52 -6.86
N VAL A 24 -0.93 4.12 -6.48
CA VAL A 24 -0.67 3.56 -5.16
C VAL A 24 -0.85 4.61 -4.06
N PHE A 25 -0.42 5.85 -4.31
CA PHE A 25 -0.70 6.96 -3.41
C PHE A 25 -2.18 7.33 -3.37
N GLY A 26 -2.86 7.32 -4.52
CA GLY A 26 -4.30 7.56 -4.63
C GLY A 26 -5.11 6.55 -3.84
N ALA A 27 -4.74 5.26 -3.93
CA ALA A 27 -5.30 4.19 -3.10
C ALA A 27 -5.18 4.51 -1.61
N PHE A 28 -3.97 4.81 -1.13
CA PHE A 28 -3.77 5.15 0.28
C PHE A 28 -4.68 6.30 0.73
N VAL A 29 -4.65 7.41 -0.01
CA VAL A 29 -5.42 8.62 0.34
C VAL A 29 -6.92 8.32 0.35
N TYR A 30 -7.41 7.59 -0.65
CA TYR A 30 -8.82 7.25 -0.77
C TYR A 30 -9.31 6.41 0.41
N TYR A 31 -8.64 5.28 0.70
CA TYR A 31 -9.08 4.38 1.77
C TYR A 31 -8.83 4.97 3.17
N ALA A 32 -7.75 5.73 3.38
CA ALA A 32 -7.53 6.44 4.64
C ALA A 32 -8.62 7.50 4.88
N ALA A 33 -8.95 8.31 3.86
CA ALA A 33 -9.97 9.35 3.97
C ALA A 33 -11.40 8.78 4.13
N GLY A 34 -11.69 7.61 3.56
CA GLY A 34 -12.98 6.94 3.71
C GLY A 34 -13.21 6.31 5.09
N GLY A 35 -12.16 6.25 5.94
CA GLY A 35 -12.20 5.64 7.26
C GLY A 35 -12.43 6.63 8.40
N SER A 36 -11.43 6.76 9.28
CA SER A 36 -11.50 7.36 10.62
C SER A 36 -11.44 8.89 10.67
N GLY A 37 -11.67 9.57 9.56
CA GLY A 37 -11.61 11.04 9.48
C GLY A 37 -10.20 11.64 9.49
N ASP A 38 -9.15 10.80 9.59
CA ASP A 38 -7.75 11.19 9.43
C ASP A 38 -7.18 10.65 8.10
N PRO A 39 -6.87 11.51 7.12
CA PRO A 39 -6.35 11.08 5.82
C PRO A 39 -4.89 10.60 5.87
N TYR A 40 -4.20 10.71 7.02
CA TYR A 40 -2.80 10.31 7.18
C TYR A 40 -2.64 8.89 7.75
N HIS A 41 -3.72 8.29 8.26
CA HIS A 41 -3.70 6.97 8.89
C HIS A 41 -4.83 6.08 8.36
N MET A 42 -4.46 4.92 7.84
CA MET A 42 -5.40 3.92 7.37
C MET A 42 -5.68 2.90 8.48
N SER A 43 -6.92 2.85 8.96
CA SER A 43 -7.32 1.83 9.95
C SER A 43 -7.31 0.42 9.36
N LEU A 44 -7.28 -0.61 10.21
CA LEU A 44 -7.36 -2.01 9.77
C LEU A 44 -8.63 -2.28 8.95
N ASN A 45 -9.76 -1.66 9.29
CA ASN A 45 -11.01 -1.80 8.54
C ASN A 45 -10.90 -1.20 7.13
N ALA A 46 -10.26 -0.03 7.00
CA ALA A 46 -10.04 0.59 5.69
C ALA A 46 -9.05 -0.21 4.85
N PHE A 47 -7.98 -0.72 5.45
CA PHE A 47 -7.04 -1.63 4.80
C PHE A 47 -7.72 -2.91 4.33
N THR A 48 -8.62 -3.44 5.16
CA THR A 48 -9.45 -4.59 4.84
C THR A 48 -10.32 -4.34 3.60
N THR A 49 -11.01 -3.19 3.54
CA THR A 49 -11.79 -2.81 2.34
C THR A 49 -10.90 -2.73 1.09
N PHE A 50 -9.70 -2.15 1.20
CA PHE A 50 -8.73 -2.12 0.11
C PHE A 50 -8.36 -3.53 -0.39
N LEU A 51 -8.10 -4.47 0.53
CA LEU A 51 -7.77 -5.85 0.16
C LEU A 51 -8.92 -6.55 -0.58
N ASP A 52 -10.16 -6.31 -0.13
CA ASP A 52 -11.37 -6.85 -0.73
C ASP A 52 -11.62 -6.27 -2.12
N ASP A 53 -11.59 -4.94 -2.25
CA ASP A 53 -11.78 -4.24 -3.52
C ASP A 53 -10.71 -4.66 -4.55
N CYS A 54 -9.45 -4.82 -4.12
CA CYS A 54 -8.34 -5.22 -4.99
C CYS A 54 -8.17 -6.74 -5.17
N LEU A 55 -9.08 -7.56 -4.64
CA LEU A 55 -9.06 -9.03 -4.74
C LEU A 55 -7.72 -9.66 -4.31
N ILE A 56 -7.12 -9.10 -3.25
CA ILE A 56 -5.77 -9.49 -2.81
C ILE A 56 -5.81 -10.78 -1.99
N ALA A 57 -6.69 -10.84 -0.98
CA ALA A 57 -6.81 -12.02 -0.13
C ALA A 57 -7.49 -13.17 -0.87
N ASP A 58 -6.99 -14.39 -0.70
CA ASP A 58 -7.53 -15.61 -1.29
C ASP A 58 -7.72 -16.66 -0.19
N SER A 59 -8.93 -17.19 -0.05
CA SER A 59 -9.29 -18.16 1.01
C SER A 59 -8.51 -19.47 0.91
N ASP A 60 -8.13 -19.86 -0.31
CA ASP A 60 -7.44 -21.11 -0.59
C ASP A 60 -5.91 -20.95 -0.62
N SER A 61 -5.41 -19.70 -0.62
CA SER A 61 -3.97 -19.42 -0.61
C SER A 61 -3.30 -19.91 0.67
N GLN A 62 -2.12 -20.50 0.57
CA GLN A 62 -1.36 -20.91 1.76
C GLN A 62 -0.78 -19.72 2.56
N TYR A 63 -0.57 -18.58 1.92
CA TYR A 63 0.21 -17.47 2.48
C TYR A 63 -0.47 -16.10 2.39
N CYS A 64 -1.63 -16.01 1.74
CA CYS A 64 -2.33 -14.76 1.47
C CYS A 64 -3.83 -14.85 1.77
N LYS A 65 -4.20 -15.52 2.88
CA LYS A 65 -5.57 -15.49 3.40
C LYS A 65 -5.83 -14.17 4.14
N ARG A 66 -7.09 -13.91 4.48
CA ARG A 66 -7.47 -12.74 5.29
C ARG A 66 -6.65 -12.63 6.59
N SER A 67 -6.48 -13.74 7.32
CA SER A 67 -5.68 -13.78 8.55
C SER A 67 -4.20 -13.46 8.32
N ASP A 68 -3.65 -13.84 7.16
CA ASP A 68 -2.26 -13.53 6.80
C ASP A 68 -2.12 -12.02 6.50
N CYS A 69 -3.11 -11.44 5.83
CA CYS A 69 -3.15 -10.01 5.54
C CYS A 69 -3.30 -9.17 6.82
N ASP A 70 -4.14 -9.60 7.76
CA ASP A 70 -4.28 -8.97 9.08
C ASP A 70 -2.95 -9.02 9.85
N THR A 71 -2.24 -10.16 9.77
CA THR A 71 -0.91 -10.32 10.35
C THR A 71 0.09 -9.36 9.70
N ILE A 72 0.05 -9.20 8.37
CA ILE A 72 0.89 -8.23 7.65
C ILE A 72 0.64 -6.80 8.14
N PHE A 73 -0.62 -6.40 8.33
CA PHE A 73 -0.96 -5.10 8.89
C PHE A 73 -0.32 -4.88 10.27
N ILE A 74 -0.49 -5.84 11.19
CA ILE A 74 0.05 -5.78 12.55
C ILE A 74 1.58 -5.66 12.52
N VAL A 75 2.24 -6.43 11.66
CA VAL A 75 3.71 -6.40 11.54
C VAL A 75 4.20 -5.07 10.96
N CYS A 76 3.53 -4.53 9.95
CA CYS A 76 3.90 -3.25 9.34
C CYS A 76 3.66 -2.05 10.26
N ASN A 77 2.66 -2.10 11.14
CA ASN A 77 2.36 -1.03 12.09
C ASN A 77 3.11 -1.19 13.43
N PHE A 78 4.00 -2.19 13.56
CA PHE A 78 4.74 -2.41 14.80
C PHE A 78 5.77 -1.30 15.06
N GLN A 79 5.63 -0.66 16.23
CA GLN A 79 6.55 0.39 16.69
C GLN A 79 7.42 -0.12 17.84
N PRO A 80 8.76 -0.21 17.67
CA PRO A 80 9.65 -0.73 18.70
C PRO A 80 9.85 0.25 19.87
N ASP A 81 9.80 1.56 19.62
CA ASP A 81 9.93 2.60 20.63
C ASP A 81 8.73 3.55 20.61
N LYS A 82 7.82 3.39 21.59
CA LYS A 82 6.61 4.20 21.74
C LYS A 82 6.87 5.63 22.23
N LYS A 83 8.12 5.99 22.53
CA LYS A 83 8.50 7.32 23.02
C LYS A 83 9.24 8.16 21.96
N SER A 84 9.43 7.63 20.76
CA SER A 84 10.10 8.37 19.71
C SER A 84 9.23 9.51 19.16
N ALA A 85 9.85 10.46 18.45
CA ALA A 85 9.11 11.53 17.79
C ALA A 85 8.15 10.98 16.72
N GLU A 86 8.55 9.91 16.04
CA GLU A 86 7.73 9.20 15.06
C GLU A 86 6.50 8.55 15.72
N ALA A 87 6.66 7.94 16.90
CA ALA A 87 5.55 7.34 17.65
C ALA A 87 4.51 8.38 18.12
N THR A 88 4.89 9.66 18.20
CA THR A 88 3.94 10.75 18.55
C THR A 88 2.94 11.02 17.42
N VAL A 89 3.33 10.75 16.17
CA VAL A 89 2.48 10.97 14.99
C VAL A 89 1.97 9.67 14.37
N ASN A 90 2.61 8.53 14.62
CA ASN A 90 2.21 7.23 14.10
C ASN A 90 1.22 6.53 15.06
N MET A 91 -0.03 6.35 14.63
CA MET A 91 -1.05 5.73 15.48
C MET A 91 -0.79 4.23 15.69
N GLU A 92 -1.05 3.73 16.91
CA GLU A 92 -0.83 2.32 17.26
C GLU A 92 -1.84 1.34 16.60
N ASN A 93 -2.94 1.84 16.05
CA ASN A 93 -4.04 1.03 15.50
C ASN A 93 -4.37 1.38 14.05
N ALA A 94 -3.54 2.19 13.41
CA ALA A 94 -3.76 2.67 12.05
C ALA A 94 -2.42 2.97 11.38
N MET A 95 -2.30 2.56 10.12
CA MET A 95 -1.03 2.57 9.43
C MET A 95 -0.79 3.86 8.66
N MET A 96 0.44 4.39 8.72
CA MET A 96 0.85 5.51 7.90
C MET A 96 1.26 5.04 6.50
N ARG A 97 1.44 6.00 5.59
CA ARG A 97 1.74 5.73 4.18
C ARG A 97 2.95 4.82 3.95
N TYR A 98 4.04 4.98 4.70
CA TYR A 98 5.22 4.14 4.51
C TYR A 98 4.97 2.69 4.95
N GLU A 99 4.14 2.48 5.97
CA GLU A 99 3.76 1.14 6.44
C GLU A 99 2.84 0.46 5.43
N PHE A 100 1.95 1.22 4.79
CA PHE A 100 1.12 0.73 3.70
C PHE A 100 1.96 0.31 2.48
N LEU A 101 2.97 1.11 2.14
CA LEU A 101 3.94 0.78 1.08
C LEU A 101 4.70 -0.52 1.42
N GLU A 102 5.15 -0.68 2.66
CA GLU A 102 5.76 -1.93 3.13
C GLU A 102 4.77 -3.10 3.04
N ALA A 103 3.51 -2.89 3.45
CA ALA A 103 2.47 -3.90 3.40
C ALA A 103 2.22 -4.38 1.96
N ILE A 104 2.20 -3.49 0.95
CA ILE A 104 2.09 -3.90 -0.46
C ILE A 104 3.20 -4.86 -0.85
N VAL A 105 4.44 -4.58 -0.45
CA VAL A 105 5.58 -5.46 -0.75
C VAL A 105 5.42 -6.83 -0.07
N ARG A 106 5.01 -6.84 1.20
CA ARG A 106 4.76 -8.09 1.94
C ARG A 106 3.60 -8.89 1.36
N LEU A 107 2.52 -8.22 0.94
CA LEU A 107 1.39 -8.83 0.24
C LEU A 107 1.84 -9.43 -1.10
N ALA A 108 2.71 -8.75 -1.85
CA ALA A 108 3.24 -9.25 -3.10
C ALA A 108 4.05 -10.55 -2.92
N ILE A 109 4.90 -10.60 -1.90
CA ILE A 109 5.63 -11.83 -1.53
C ILE A 109 4.66 -12.91 -1.08
N ALA A 110 3.65 -12.56 -0.29
CA ALA A 110 2.64 -13.50 0.20
C ALA A 110 1.77 -14.08 -0.92
N LYS A 111 1.44 -13.32 -1.97
CA LYS A 111 0.54 -13.75 -3.05
C LYS A 111 1.25 -14.37 -4.25
N TYR A 112 2.41 -13.82 -4.63
CA TYR A 112 3.14 -14.21 -5.83
C TYR A 112 4.50 -14.83 -5.53
N GLY A 113 5.06 -14.52 -4.37
CA GLY A 113 6.34 -15.04 -3.86
C GLY A 113 6.25 -16.44 -3.27
N LYS A 114 7.35 -16.84 -2.61
CA LYS A 114 7.45 -18.07 -1.80
C LYS A 114 7.14 -19.34 -2.60
N GLY A 115 7.68 -19.44 -3.82
CA GLY A 115 7.45 -20.59 -4.70
C GLY A 115 6.05 -20.71 -5.30
N GLN A 116 5.23 -19.65 -5.25
CA GLN A 116 3.91 -19.63 -5.90
C GLN A 116 4.01 -19.32 -7.40
N VAL A 117 4.41 -18.11 -7.76
CA VAL A 117 4.48 -17.68 -9.17
C VAL A 117 5.88 -17.20 -9.55
N THR A 118 6.57 -16.48 -8.67
CA THR A 118 7.93 -15.99 -8.89
C THR A 118 8.67 -15.85 -7.57
N ASP A 119 9.98 -16.04 -7.56
CA ASP A 119 10.83 -15.73 -6.40
C ASP A 119 11.57 -14.38 -6.54
N ASP A 120 11.41 -13.71 -7.69
CA ASP A 120 11.94 -12.37 -7.93
C ASP A 120 11.03 -11.30 -7.30
N LEU A 121 11.57 -10.55 -6.34
CA LEU A 121 10.82 -9.57 -5.57
C LEU A 121 10.26 -8.42 -6.43
N PRO A 122 11.05 -7.73 -7.29
CA PRO A 122 10.51 -6.72 -8.20
C PRO A 122 9.36 -7.23 -9.05
N THR A 123 9.49 -8.44 -9.61
CA THR A 123 8.44 -9.07 -10.41
C THR A 123 7.17 -9.33 -9.58
N ALA A 124 7.31 -9.85 -8.35
CA ALA A 124 6.16 -10.06 -7.47
C ALA A 124 5.41 -8.76 -7.17
N VAL A 125 6.15 -7.67 -6.89
CA VAL A 125 5.57 -6.34 -6.63
C VAL A 125 4.88 -5.79 -7.88
N ALA A 126 5.51 -5.90 -9.05
CA ALA A 126 4.89 -5.49 -10.31
C ALA A 126 3.59 -6.25 -10.56
N MET A 127 3.56 -7.57 -10.31
CA MET A 127 2.35 -8.38 -10.41
C MET A 127 1.26 -7.94 -9.44
N MET A 128 1.59 -7.60 -8.20
CA MET A 128 0.62 -7.06 -7.23
C MET A 128 -0.01 -5.75 -7.74
N ILE A 129 0.81 -4.85 -8.27
CA ILE A 129 0.31 -3.57 -8.78
C ILE A 129 -0.55 -3.78 -10.04
N GLU A 130 -0.05 -4.54 -11.01
CA GLU A 130 -0.66 -4.67 -12.34
C GLU A 130 -1.86 -5.62 -12.38
N LYS A 131 -1.87 -6.68 -11.55
CA LYS A 131 -2.92 -7.69 -11.57
C LYS A 131 -3.99 -7.49 -10.50
N ASN A 132 -3.63 -6.91 -9.35
CA ASN A 132 -4.57 -6.69 -8.25
C ASN A 132 -4.96 -5.23 -8.12
N ILE A 133 -4.00 -4.33 -7.90
CA ILE A 133 -4.32 -2.96 -7.50
C ILE A 133 -4.93 -2.19 -8.68
N ILE A 134 -4.18 -1.96 -9.75
CA ILE A 134 -4.61 -1.07 -10.86
C ILE A 134 -5.96 -1.48 -11.47
N PRO A 135 -6.22 -2.76 -11.80
CA PRO A 135 -7.46 -3.13 -12.49
C PRO A 135 -8.72 -3.02 -11.62
N HIS A 136 -8.55 -3.00 -10.29
CA HIS A 136 -9.68 -3.11 -9.36
C HIS A 136 -9.80 -1.92 -8.40
N LEU A 137 -8.89 -0.93 -8.48
CA LEU A 137 -9.05 0.30 -7.74
C LEU A 137 -10.36 0.99 -8.11
N VAL A 138 -11.12 1.36 -7.09
CA VAL A 138 -12.35 2.11 -7.27
C VAL A 138 -12.07 3.45 -7.98
N PRO A 139 -13.00 3.97 -8.81
CA PRO A 139 -12.74 5.15 -9.64
C PRO A 139 -12.26 6.38 -8.86
N GLY A 140 -12.73 6.57 -7.63
CA GLY A 140 -12.32 7.67 -6.76
C GLY A 140 -10.85 7.60 -6.33
N ALA A 141 -10.28 6.39 -6.23
CA ALA A 141 -8.89 6.17 -5.85
C ALA A 141 -7.91 6.39 -7.01
N VAL A 142 -8.40 6.42 -8.25
CA VAL A 142 -7.62 6.62 -9.48
C VAL A 142 -7.43 8.11 -9.79
N LEU A 143 -8.23 8.99 -9.16
CA LEU A 143 -8.19 10.43 -9.41
C LEU A 143 -6.85 11.03 -9.01
N ASN A 144 -6.18 11.69 -9.97
CA ASN A 144 -4.98 12.47 -9.68
C ASN A 144 -5.38 13.88 -9.22
N SER A 145 -5.17 14.17 -7.94
CA SER A 145 -5.48 15.46 -7.33
C SER A 145 -4.78 16.67 -7.99
N ASN A 146 -3.70 16.44 -8.74
CA ASN A 146 -2.98 17.50 -9.46
C ASN A 146 -3.51 17.72 -10.88
N THR A 147 -4.37 16.85 -11.42
CA THR A 147 -4.98 17.06 -12.75
C THR A 147 -5.66 18.42 -12.82
N PHE A 148 -6.51 18.75 -11.86
CA PHE A 148 -7.17 20.06 -11.83
C PHE A 148 -6.17 21.22 -11.69
N ARG A 149 -5.16 21.09 -10.81
CA ARG A 149 -4.17 22.15 -10.63
C ARG A 149 -3.39 22.41 -11.91
N ASN A 150 -2.90 21.36 -12.56
CA ASN A 150 -2.07 21.47 -13.75
C ASN A 150 -2.87 21.91 -14.98
N GLU A 151 -4.11 21.43 -15.12
CA GLU A 151 -4.93 21.73 -16.31
C GLU A 151 -5.73 23.02 -16.20
N ARG A 152 -5.99 23.51 -14.98
CA ARG A 152 -6.93 24.63 -14.74
C ARG A 152 -6.39 25.79 -13.90
N LEU A 153 -5.34 25.60 -13.10
CA LEU A 153 -4.77 26.67 -12.26
C LEU A 153 -3.35 27.07 -12.65
N TYR A 154 -2.52 26.13 -13.10
CA TYR A 154 -1.11 26.33 -13.43
C TYR A 154 -0.89 26.41 -14.94
N ASN A 155 -1.75 27.14 -15.63
CA ASN A 155 -1.54 27.58 -16.99
C ASN A 155 -1.10 29.05 -16.97
N GLU A 156 0.00 29.34 -17.66
CA GLU A 156 0.25 30.70 -18.14
C GLU A 156 -0.90 31.03 -19.10
N GLU A 157 -1.61 32.15 -18.91
CA GLU A 157 -2.57 32.61 -19.92
C GLU A 157 -1.94 32.67 -21.32
#